data_AF-A0A0S6XAB0-F1
#
_entry.id   AF-A0A0S6XAB0-F1
#
_cell.length_a   1.000
_cell.length_b   1.000
_cell.length_c   1.000
_cell.angle_alpha   90.00
_cell.angle_beta   90.00
_cell.angle_gamma   90.00
#
_symmetry.space_group_name_H-M   'P 1'
#
loop_
_entity.id
_entity.type
_entity.pdbx_description
1 polymer ?
#
loop_
_entity_poly.entity_id
_entity_poly.type
_entity_poly.pdbx_seq_one_letter_code
_entity_poly.pdbx_strand_id
1 'polypeptide(L)'
;MTLHARLTDPDYHLYPWNPIKPLPYFFAVLLFLLGTFNLWQHFIKWKWSRFGFIMAWASSVWVAGFICLSISQNMPESINIYIAQYVLVLVGPPLYGAAETFVLGRLMAYLPYHAPMHPGRVLTTFAILSAAVESLSAHGAAVAASAASPFNLSLLNNGLDFLNAALLLQCIVESLFLFLNARLHMSLRKAGPLPRHVQTMIYVLYVTSSMVLVRGIYRAVQGFESKRCENSDCGKVVNSQAMFWIFEVSNITLFVIALTIFTPGRYLPPTDRVFLDPTDRTTERLGPGFAKADRRLWLITILDPFDILGKMKGKKTICDPFWDEPQPVYEGDARHYNERVAISEEVGLSNITETPK
;
A
#
# COMPACT_ATOMS: atom_id res chain seq x y z
N MET A 1 3.36 27.86 -27.58
CA MET A 1 4.84 27.94 -27.53
C MET A 1 5.35 26.51 -27.37
N THR A 2 6.05 25.97 -28.36
CA THR A 2 6.52 24.57 -28.38
C THR A 2 7.49 24.30 -27.23
N LEU A 3 7.45 23.11 -26.61
CA LEU A 3 8.32 22.69 -25.50
C LEU A 3 9.82 22.95 -25.82
N HIS A 4 10.18 22.81 -27.10
CA HIS A 4 11.51 23.06 -27.62
C HIS A 4 11.95 24.53 -27.58
N ALA A 5 11.03 25.47 -27.82
CA ALA A 5 11.31 26.91 -27.75
C ALA A 5 11.46 27.40 -26.29
N ARG A 6 10.88 26.68 -25.33
CA ARG A 6 11.05 26.95 -23.89
C ARG A 6 12.42 26.47 -23.39
N LEU A 7 12.90 25.33 -23.87
CA LEU A 7 14.20 24.75 -23.48
C LEU A 7 15.42 25.57 -23.93
N THR A 8 15.25 26.49 -24.88
CA THR A 8 16.31 27.36 -25.42
C THR A 8 16.34 28.76 -24.79
N ASP A 9 15.43 29.06 -23.86
CA ASP A 9 15.35 30.34 -23.17
C ASP A 9 16.37 30.36 -22.01
N PRO A 10 17.28 31.35 -21.90
CA PRO A 10 18.24 31.43 -20.80
C PRO A 10 17.60 31.57 -19.41
N ASP A 11 16.32 31.95 -19.34
CA ASP A 11 15.51 32.03 -18.12
C ASP A 11 14.58 30.79 -17.92
N TYR A 12 14.85 29.69 -18.62
CA TYR A 12 14.02 28.48 -18.51
C TYR A 12 14.17 27.80 -17.14
N HIS A 13 13.14 27.93 -16.31
CA HIS A 13 13.01 27.17 -15.08
C HIS A 13 12.06 25.98 -15.29
N LEU A 14 12.55 24.77 -15.03
CA LEU A 14 11.72 23.54 -14.98
C LEU A 14 10.61 23.62 -13.92
N TYR A 15 10.80 24.45 -12.89
CA TYR A 15 9.82 24.69 -11.84
C TYR A 15 9.00 25.95 -12.16
N PRO A 16 7.66 25.92 -12.03
CA PRO A 16 6.82 27.10 -12.24
C PRO A 16 6.93 28.15 -11.11
N TRP A 17 7.72 27.87 -10.06
CA TRP A 17 7.90 28.70 -8.86
C TRP A 17 9.36 28.69 -8.39
N ASN A 18 9.72 29.69 -7.58
CA ASN A 18 11.03 29.77 -6.94
C ASN A 18 11.13 28.76 -5.77
N PRO A 19 11.95 27.70 -5.89
CA PRO A 19 11.93 26.60 -4.94
C PRO A 19 12.52 26.99 -3.58
N ILE A 20 11.74 26.76 -2.52
CA ILE A 20 12.23 26.77 -1.12
C ILE A 20 13.23 25.62 -0.89
N LYS A 21 14.53 25.91 -1.07
CA LYS A 21 15.65 24.97 -0.95
C LYS A 21 15.76 24.19 0.38
N PRO A 22 15.45 24.74 1.58
CA PRO A 22 15.65 23.97 2.82
C PRO A 22 14.62 22.84 3.04
N LEU A 23 13.44 22.90 2.42
CA LEU A 23 12.36 21.94 2.68
C LEU A 23 12.71 20.49 2.26
N PRO A 24 13.24 20.22 1.05
CA PRO A 24 13.64 18.87 0.68
C PRO A 24 14.65 18.24 1.63
N TYR A 25 15.64 19.00 2.12
CA TYR A 25 16.62 18.49 3.07
C TYR A 25 15.98 18.08 4.40
N PHE A 26 15.09 18.92 4.92
CA PHE A 26 14.38 18.64 6.17
C PHE A 26 13.56 17.34 6.08
N PHE A 27 12.74 17.19 5.03
CA PHE A 27 11.91 16.01 4.86
C PHE A 27 12.72 14.75 4.52
N ALA A 28 13.82 14.88 3.77
CA ALA A 28 14.73 13.77 3.51
C ALA A 28 15.32 13.21 4.82
N VAL A 29 15.85 14.08 5.68
CA VAL A 29 16.42 13.69 6.98
C VAL A 29 15.35 13.09 7.89
N LEU A 30 14.17 13.71 7.95
CA LEU A 30 13.07 13.23 8.79
C LEU A 30 12.60 11.83 8.36
N LEU A 31 12.36 11.60 7.07
CA LEU A 31 11.94 10.30 6.56
C LEU A 31 13.06 9.25 6.64
N PHE A 32 14.33 9.65 6.52
CA PHE A 32 15.45 8.76 6.75
C PHE A 32 15.47 8.26 8.20
N LEU A 33 15.37 9.17 9.18
CA LEU A 33 15.33 8.81 10.60
C LEU A 33 14.12 7.92 10.92
N LEU A 34 12.93 8.28 10.42
CA LEU A 34 11.72 7.46 10.57
C LEU A 34 11.89 6.09 9.91
N GLY A 35 12.48 6.03 8.71
CA GLY A 35 12.73 4.78 7.99
C GLY A 35 13.69 3.86 8.73
N THR A 36 14.80 4.39 9.27
CA THR A 36 15.74 3.63 10.10
C THR A 36 15.09 3.14 11.38
N PHE A 37 14.26 3.96 12.02
CA PHE A 37 13.55 3.55 13.23
C PHE A 37 12.50 2.46 12.95
N ASN A 38 11.74 2.56 11.85
CA ASN A 38 10.83 1.50 11.39
C ASN A 38 11.57 0.19 11.10
N LEU A 39 12.73 0.26 10.45
CA LEU A 39 13.60 -0.90 10.21
C LEU A 39 13.95 -1.59 11.53
N TRP A 40 14.42 -0.83 12.51
CA TRP A 40 14.73 -1.37 13.84
C TRP A 40 13.49 -1.98 14.52
N GLN A 41 12.35 -1.30 14.50
CA GLN A 41 11.09 -1.79 15.09
C GLN A 41 10.63 -3.10 14.45
N HIS A 42 10.62 -3.20 13.13
CA HIS A 42 10.05 -4.36 12.44
C HIS A 42 10.99 -5.55 12.38
N PHE A 43 12.28 -5.34 12.15
CA PHE A 43 13.23 -6.45 12.05
C PHE A 43 13.70 -6.97 13.41
N ILE A 44 14.00 -6.07 14.35
CA ILE A 44 14.62 -6.44 15.63
C ILE A 44 13.55 -6.63 16.72
N LYS A 45 12.68 -5.63 16.92
CA LYS A 45 11.75 -5.63 18.05
C LYS A 45 10.56 -6.57 17.85
N TRP A 46 9.85 -6.46 16.74
CA TRP A 46 8.58 -7.16 16.51
C TRP A 46 8.65 -8.34 15.53
N LYS A 47 9.77 -8.51 14.81
CA LYS A 47 10.01 -9.60 13.83
C LYS A 47 8.98 -9.67 12.68
N TRP A 48 8.38 -8.54 12.32
CA TRP A 48 7.50 -8.39 11.16
C TRP A 48 8.31 -8.10 9.88
N SER A 49 9.17 -9.04 9.48
CA SER A 49 10.16 -8.83 8.40
C SER A 49 9.54 -8.44 7.05
N ARG A 50 8.43 -9.08 6.66
CA ARG A 50 7.74 -8.79 5.38
C ARG A 50 7.22 -7.35 5.33
N PHE A 51 6.53 -6.91 6.39
CA PHE A 51 6.04 -5.54 6.47
C PHE A 51 7.18 -4.52 6.59
N GLY A 52 8.20 -4.85 7.40
CA GLY A 52 9.41 -4.04 7.53
C GLY A 52 10.13 -3.82 6.20
N PHE A 53 10.18 -4.85 5.34
CA PHE A 53 10.75 -4.73 4.00
C PHE A 53 9.97 -3.75 3.11
N ILE A 54 8.64 -3.84 3.08
CA ILE A 54 7.79 -2.93 2.30
C ILE A 54 7.97 -1.48 2.77
N MET A 55 7.93 -1.25 4.10
CA MET A 55 8.12 0.08 4.68
C MET A 55 9.52 0.65 4.41
N ALA A 56 10.56 -0.20 4.48
CA ALA A 56 11.93 0.19 4.18
C ALA A 56 12.11 0.55 2.71
N TRP A 57 11.53 -0.24 1.82
CA TRP A 57 11.53 0.05 0.39
C TRP A 57 10.82 1.37 0.09
N ALA A 58 9.60 1.57 0.62
CA ALA A 58 8.85 2.80 0.45
C ALA A 58 9.63 4.03 0.95
N SER A 59 10.19 3.95 2.16
CA SER A 59 10.96 5.04 2.76
C SER A 59 12.24 5.34 1.96
N SER A 60 12.90 4.31 1.40
CA SER A 60 14.09 4.49 0.58
C SER A 60 13.80 5.22 -0.73
N VAL A 61 12.67 4.88 -1.39
CA VAL A 61 12.20 5.58 -2.60
C VAL A 61 11.90 7.05 -2.31
N TRP A 62 11.28 7.35 -1.17
CA TRP A 62 11.00 8.71 -0.75
C TRP A 62 12.26 9.52 -0.45
N VAL A 63 13.20 8.96 0.30
CA VAL A 63 14.47 9.62 0.60
C VAL A 63 15.24 9.89 -0.70
N ALA A 64 15.30 8.92 -1.61
CA ALA A 64 15.90 9.10 -2.93
C ALA A 64 15.19 10.21 -3.73
N GLY A 65 13.86 10.23 -3.72
CA GLY A 65 13.06 11.27 -4.38
C GLY A 65 13.37 12.67 -3.84
N PHE A 66 13.50 12.84 -2.53
CA PHE A 66 13.86 14.12 -1.93
C PHE A 66 15.30 14.54 -2.18
N ILE A 67 16.23 13.59 -2.23
CA ILE A 67 17.62 13.87 -2.62
C ILE A 67 17.66 14.35 -4.07
N CYS A 68 17.00 13.65 -4.99
CA CYS A 68 16.87 14.07 -6.39
C CYS A 68 16.17 15.43 -6.51
N LEU A 69 15.14 15.70 -5.70
CA LEU A 69 14.46 16.99 -5.66
C LEU A 69 15.40 18.12 -5.22
N SER A 70 16.19 17.91 -4.18
CA SER A 70 17.22 18.87 -3.72
C SER A 70 18.24 19.18 -4.82
N ILE A 71 18.72 18.14 -5.50
CA ILE A 71 19.70 18.28 -6.59
C ILE A 71 19.07 19.03 -7.78
N SER A 72 17.84 18.66 -8.16
CA SER A 72 17.08 19.29 -9.25
C SER A 72 16.83 20.78 -9.01
N GLN A 73 16.57 21.18 -7.76
CA GLN A 73 16.40 22.60 -7.40
C GLN A 73 17.69 23.42 -7.50
N ASN A 74 18.86 22.78 -7.41
CA ASN A 74 20.17 23.44 -7.55
C ASN A 74 20.70 23.39 -8.99
N MET A 75 20.22 22.45 -9.81
CA MET A 75 20.59 22.30 -11.23
C MET A 75 19.33 22.27 -12.11
N PRO A 76 18.66 23.41 -12.31
CA PRO A 76 17.38 23.48 -13.03
C PRO A 76 17.49 23.19 -14.54
N GLU A 77 18.71 23.06 -15.08
CA GLU A 77 18.94 22.70 -16.48
C GLU A 77 18.84 21.17 -16.73
N SER A 78 18.94 20.37 -15.66
CA SER A 78 19.00 18.91 -15.76
C SER A 78 17.62 18.25 -15.81
N ILE A 79 17.05 18.13 -17.01
CA ILE A 79 15.75 17.48 -17.26
C ILE A 79 15.70 16.06 -16.68
N ASN A 80 16.78 15.28 -16.81
CA ASN A 80 16.84 13.90 -16.32
C ASN A 80 16.64 13.81 -14.80
N ILE A 81 17.23 14.75 -14.04
CA ILE A 81 17.12 14.77 -12.57
C ILE A 81 15.71 15.23 -12.17
N TYR A 82 15.12 16.18 -12.91
CA TYR A 82 13.73 16.59 -12.73
C TYR A 82 12.74 15.45 -12.98
N ILE A 83 12.96 14.63 -14.01
CA ILE A 83 12.14 13.43 -14.27
C ILE A 83 12.34 12.41 -13.15
N ALA A 84 13.59 12.14 -12.75
CA ALA A 84 13.89 11.18 -11.70
C ALA A 84 13.21 11.53 -10.37
N GLN A 85 13.28 12.78 -9.92
CA GLN A 85 12.59 13.20 -8.69
C GLN A 85 11.07 13.05 -8.81
N TYR A 86 10.49 13.40 -9.97
CA TYR A 86 9.05 13.35 -10.17
C TYR A 86 8.55 11.91 -10.09
N VAL A 87 9.24 10.98 -10.76
CA VAL A 87 8.91 9.55 -10.76
C VAL A 87 9.08 8.95 -9.37
N LEU A 88 10.17 9.23 -8.66
CA LEU A 88 10.40 8.69 -7.31
C LEU A 88 9.33 9.16 -6.32
N VAL A 89 8.92 10.43 -6.40
CA VAL A 89 7.84 10.98 -5.56
C VAL A 89 6.48 10.36 -5.93
N LEU A 90 6.26 10.05 -7.22
CA LEU A 90 5.04 9.41 -7.73
C LEU A 90 4.93 7.93 -7.35
N VAL A 91 6.05 7.19 -7.28
CA VAL A 91 6.08 5.74 -6.97
C VAL A 91 5.96 5.47 -5.46
N GLY A 92 6.38 6.41 -4.62
CA GLY A 92 6.25 6.32 -3.17
C GLY A 92 4.86 5.94 -2.61
N PRO A 93 3.74 6.59 -2.99
CA PRO A 93 2.38 6.30 -2.49
C PRO A 93 1.94 4.85 -2.64
N PRO A 94 2.01 4.24 -3.85
CA PRO A 94 1.60 2.86 -4.07
C PRO A 94 2.26 1.88 -3.10
N LEU A 95 3.54 2.11 -2.78
CA LEU A 95 4.27 1.27 -1.83
C LEU A 95 3.71 1.38 -0.41
N TYR A 96 3.28 2.57 0.01
CA TYR A 96 2.60 2.77 1.29
C TYR A 96 1.18 2.19 1.29
N GLY A 97 0.42 2.32 0.20
CA GLY A 97 -0.89 1.66 0.05
C GLY A 97 -0.77 0.12 0.07
N ALA A 98 0.32 -0.43 -0.50
CA ALA A 98 0.63 -1.85 -0.38
C ALA A 98 0.91 -2.26 1.08
N ALA A 99 1.58 -1.41 1.86
CA ALA A 99 1.79 -1.64 3.29
C ALA A 99 0.47 -1.63 4.07
N GLU A 100 -0.45 -0.72 3.79
CA GLU A 100 -1.79 -0.71 4.42
C GLU A 100 -2.60 -1.95 4.06
N THR A 101 -2.56 -2.34 2.79
CA THR A 101 -3.20 -3.56 2.33
C THR A 101 -2.65 -4.77 3.08
N PHE A 102 -1.33 -4.81 3.30
CA PHE A 102 -0.71 -5.82 4.14
C PHE A 102 -1.33 -5.84 5.55
N VAL A 103 -1.44 -4.68 6.21
CA VAL A 103 -2.02 -4.58 7.57
C VAL A 103 -3.50 -5.00 7.58
N LEU A 104 -4.31 -4.57 6.62
CA LEU A 104 -5.71 -4.98 6.53
C LEU A 104 -5.85 -6.49 6.30
N GLY A 105 -5.03 -7.07 5.42
CA GLY A 105 -4.99 -8.51 5.22
C GLY A 105 -4.63 -9.25 6.52
N ARG A 106 -3.65 -8.76 7.27
CA ARG A 106 -3.29 -9.31 8.59
C ARG A 106 -4.43 -9.18 9.61
N LEU A 107 -5.14 -8.05 9.62
CA LEU A 107 -6.27 -7.81 10.51
C LEU A 107 -7.44 -8.76 10.20
N MET A 108 -7.74 -8.98 8.92
CA MET A 108 -8.74 -9.96 8.50
C MET A 108 -8.31 -11.39 8.81
N ALA A 109 -7.01 -11.70 8.73
CA ALA A 109 -6.47 -13.00 9.11
C ALA A 109 -6.61 -13.26 10.61
N TYR A 110 -6.48 -12.21 11.42
CA TYR A 110 -6.67 -12.31 12.87
C TYR A 110 -8.15 -12.49 13.27
N LEU A 111 -9.09 -11.99 12.45
CA LEU A 111 -10.54 -12.01 12.68
C LEU A 111 -11.31 -12.62 11.49
N PRO A 112 -11.11 -13.91 11.18
CA PRO A 112 -11.61 -14.49 9.94
C PRO A 112 -13.14 -14.57 9.85
N TYR A 113 -13.81 -14.76 10.98
CA TYR A 113 -15.28 -14.96 11.07
C TYR A 113 -16.09 -13.70 10.74
N HIS A 114 -15.47 -12.50 10.76
CA HIS A 114 -16.09 -11.25 10.32
C HIS A 114 -15.49 -10.68 9.04
N ALA A 115 -14.51 -11.38 8.45
CA ALA A 115 -13.82 -10.93 7.26
C ALA A 115 -14.76 -11.02 6.04
N PRO A 116 -15.02 -9.91 5.34
CA PRO A 116 -15.90 -9.91 4.18
C PRO A 116 -15.30 -10.59 2.95
N MET A 117 -13.98 -10.66 2.91
CA MET A 117 -13.18 -11.33 1.91
C MET A 117 -12.08 -12.11 2.61
N HIS A 118 -11.66 -13.21 1.99
CA HIS A 118 -10.58 -14.02 2.51
C HIS A 118 -9.27 -13.19 2.58
N PRO A 119 -8.53 -13.23 3.70
CA PRO A 119 -7.36 -12.36 3.94
C PRO A 119 -6.30 -12.40 2.85
N GLY A 120 -6.00 -13.60 2.33
CA GLY A 120 -5.05 -13.78 1.24
C GLY A 120 -5.51 -13.15 -0.07
N ARG A 121 -6.83 -13.09 -0.30
CA ARG A 121 -7.41 -12.55 -1.54
C ARG A 121 -7.33 -11.04 -1.58
N VAL A 122 -7.61 -10.38 -0.44
CA VAL A 122 -7.49 -8.93 -0.32
C VAL A 122 -6.09 -8.47 -0.74
N LEU A 123 -5.05 -9.10 -0.20
CA LEU A 123 -3.66 -8.79 -0.57
C LEU A 123 -3.42 -8.93 -2.07
N THR A 124 -3.82 -10.06 -2.67
CA THR A 124 -3.61 -10.29 -4.11
C THR A 124 -4.42 -9.37 -4.99
N THR A 125 -5.68 -9.06 -4.63
CA THR A 125 -6.56 -8.21 -5.43
C THR A 125 -6.08 -6.78 -5.45
N PHE A 126 -5.78 -6.20 -4.29
CA PHE A 126 -5.27 -4.84 -4.22
C PHE A 126 -3.86 -4.71 -4.79
N ALA A 127 -3.02 -5.75 -4.69
CA ALA A 127 -1.73 -5.77 -5.38
C ALA A 127 -1.89 -5.71 -6.91
N ILE A 128 -2.85 -6.45 -7.47
CA ILE A 128 -3.13 -6.45 -8.92
C ILE A 128 -3.76 -5.13 -9.37
N LEU A 129 -4.73 -4.61 -8.61
CA LEU A 129 -5.33 -3.30 -8.88
C LEU A 129 -4.26 -2.20 -8.84
N SER A 130 -3.38 -2.21 -7.84
CA SER A 130 -2.26 -1.27 -7.74
C SER A 130 -1.30 -1.44 -8.92
N ALA A 131 -0.91 -2.67 -9.26
CA ALA A 131 -0.04 -2.93 -10.41
C ALA A 131 -0.68 -2.45 -11.74
N ALA A 132 -2.00 -2.58 -11.90
CA ALA A 132 -2.71 -2.09 -13.07
C ALA A 132 -2.70 -0.55 -13.13
N VAL A 133 -2.95 0.13 -12.00
CA VAL A 133 -2.88 1.60 -11.89
C VAL A 133 -1.46 2.10 -12.20
N GLU A 134 -0.44 1.46 -11.62
CA GLU A 134 0.96 1.85 -11.85
C GLU A 134 1.40 1.58 -13.29
N SER A 135 0.94 0.48 -13.89
CA SER A 135 1.21 0.20 -15.31
C SER A 135 0.58 1.25 -16.23
N LEU A 136 -0.64 1.70 -15.90
CA LEU A 136 -1.33 2.76 -16.64
C LEU A 136 -0.59 4.11 -16.49
N SER A 137 -0.15 4.43 -15.27
CA SER A 137 0.65 5.63 -14.98
C SER A 137 1.97 5.62 -15.72
N ALA A 138 2.69 4.49 -15.69
CA ALA A 138 3.96 4.31 -16.38
C ALA A 138 3.80 4.41 -17.90
N HIS A 139 2.74 3.83 -18.45
CA HIS A 139 2.40 3.96 -19.86
C HIS A 139 2.11 5.42 -20.25
N GLY A 140 1.25 6.10 -19.48
CA GLY A 140 0.94 7.51 -19.70
C GLY A 140 2.17 8.41 -19.66
N ALA A 141 3.06 8.19 -18.69
CA ALA A 141 4.34 8.89 -18.58
C ALA A 141 5.27 8.62 -19.78
N ALA A 142 5.39 7.37 -20.23
CA ALA A 142 6.22 7.01 -21.38
C ALA A 142 5.68 7.62 -22.69
N VAL A 143 4.36 7.63 -22.88
CA VAL A 143 3.69 8.25 -24.03
C VAL A 143 3.90 9.77 -24.00
N ALA A 144 3.73 10.42 -22.84
CA ALA A 144 3.98 11.85 -22.69
C ALA A 144 5.45 12.22 -22.94
N ALA A 145 6.40 11.39 -22.52
CA ALA A 145 7.83 11.62 -22.74
C ALA A 145 8.22 11.44 -24.22
N SER A 146 7.67 10.44 -24.91
CA SER A 146 7.96 10.23 -26.34
C SER A 146 7.41 11.34 -27.25
N ALA A 147 6.42 12.10 -26.76
CA ALA A 147 5.89 13.28 -27.43
C ALA A 147 6.88 14.46 -27.51
N ALA A 148 8.05 14.39 -26.86
CA ALA A 148 9.03 15.48 -26.86
C ALA A 148 9.92 15.53 -28.11
N SER A 149 10.13 14.42 -28.84
CA SER A 149 11.06 14.38 -29.98
C SER A 149 10.70 13.28 -30.99
N PRO A 150 10.11 13.62 -32.16
CA PRO A 150 9.61 14.94 -32.57
C PRO A 150 8.43 15.40 -31.72
N PHE A 151 8.25 16.72 -31.56
CA PHE A 151 7.17 17.27 -30.75
C PHE A 151 5.79 16.91 -31.35
N ASN A 152 4.98 16.14 -30.62
CA ASN A 152 3.64 15.73 -31.05
C ASN A 152 2.60 16.03 -29.95
N LEU A 153 1.79 17.06 -30.17
CA LEU A 153 0.79 17.51 -29.20
C LEU A 153 -0.30 16.45 -28.93
N SER A 154 -0.69 15.67 -29.95
CA SER A 154 -1.69 14.61 -29.79
C SER A 154 -1.17 13.51 -28.86
N LEU A 155 0.09 13.12 -29.05
CA LEU A 155 0.74 12.11 -28.22
C LEU A 155 0.91 12.59 -26.77
N LEU A 156 1.27 13.86 -26.57
CA LEU A 156 1.36 14.47 -25.24
C LEU A 156 -0.01 14.44 -24.52
N ASN A 157 -1.08 14.86 -25.20
CA ASN A 157 -2.43 14.86 -24.63
C ASN A 157 -2.90 13.45 -24.26
N ASN A 158 -2.63 12.46 -25.12
CA ASN A 158 -2.95 11.07 -24.83
C ASN A 158 -2.19 10.55 -23.60
N GLY A 159 -0.89 10.88 -23.46
CA GLY A 159 -0.11 10.50 -22.29
C GLY A 159 -0.64 11.11 -20.98
N LEU A 160 -1.01 12.39 -21.02
CA LEU A 160 -1.65 13.08 -19.88
C LEU A 160 -3.03 12.49 -19.54
N ASP A 161 -3.80 12.04 -20.54
CA ASP A 161 -5.08 11.38 -20.32
C ASP A 161 -4.93 10.04 -19.60
N PHE A 162 -3.94 9.23 -19.98
CA PHE A 162 -3.63 8.00 -19.26
C PHE A 162 -3.18 8.26 -17.82
N LEU A 163 -2.36 9.30 -17.60
CA LEU A 163 -1.92 9.67 -16.25
C LEU A 163 -3.10 10.11 -15.38
N ASN A 164 -3.99 10.95 -15.90
CA ASN A 164 -5.19 11.41 -15.19
C ASN A 164 -6.17 10.26 -14.92
N ALA A 165 -6.34 9.35 -15.89
CA ALA A 165 -7.15 8.15 -15.71
C ALA A 165 -6.59 7.24 -14.61
N ALA A 166 -5.27 7.06 -14.55
CA ALA A 166 -4.62 6.28 -13.51
C ALA A 166 -4.80 6.91 -12.12
N LEU A 167 -4.66 8.24 -12.00
CA LEU A 167 -4.90 8.97 -10.75
C LEU A 167 -6.35 8.84 -10.26
N LEU A 168 -7.33 8.91 -11.15
CA LEU A 168 -8.73 8.66 -10.81
C LEU A 168 -8.96 7.21 -10.36
N LEU A 169 -8.38 6.25 -11.08
CA LEU A 169 -8.47 4.84 -10.73
C LEU A 169 -7.83 4.57 -9.36
N GLN A 170 -6.70 5.20 -9.05
CA GLN A 170 -6.07 5.14 -7.72
C GLN A 170 -7.04 5.61 -6.63
N CYS A 171 -7.73 6.74 -6.83
CA CYS A 171 -8.73 7.23 -5.88
C CYS A 171 -9.90 6.26 -5.68
N ILE A 172 -10.34 5.60 -6.75
CA ILE A 172 -11.40 4.59 -6.68
C ILE A 172 -10.92 3.38 -5.88
N VAL A 173 -9.72 2.86 -6.16
CA VAL A 173 -9.13 1.73 -5.43
C VAL A 173 -8.98 2.05 -3.96
N GLU A 174 -8.51 3.25 -3.61
CA GLU A 174 -8.38 3.69 -2.22
C GLU A 174 -9.75 3.85 -1.52
N SER A 175 -10.76 4.34 -2.25
CA SER A 175 -12.12 4.42 -1.74
C SER A 175 -12.72 3.02 -1.48
N LEU A 176 -12.42 2.05 -2.34
CA LEU A 176 -12.80 0.64 -2.13
C LEU A 176 -12.09 0.04 -0.92
N PHE A 177 -10.84 0.41 -0.68
CA PHE A 177 -10.09 0.01 0.52
C PHE A 177 -10.75 0.53 1.80
N LEU A 178 -11.06 1.84 1.84
CA LEU A 178 -11.80 2.46 2.94
C LEU A 178 -13.16 1.80 3.17
N PHE A 179 -13.91 1.53 2.10
CA PHE A 179 -15.18 0.82 2.17
C PHE A 179 -15.02 -0.58 2.78
N LEU A 180 -13.98 -1.31 2.39
CA LEU A 180 -13.69 -2.64 2.91
C LEU A 180 -13.36 -2.61 4.41
N ASN A 181 -12.51 -1.67 4.83
CA ASN A 181 -12.22 -1.43 6.25
C ASN A 181 -13.49 -1.05 7.02
N ALA A 182 -14.36 -0.22 6.44
CA ALA A 182 -15.63 0.15 7.04
C ALA A 182 -16.59 -1.01 7.20
N ARG A 183 -16.68 -1.88 6.18
CA ARG A 183 -17.52 -3.07 6.24
C ARG A 183 -17.01 -4.07 7.27
N LEU A 184 -15.69 -4.23 7.41
CA LEU A 184 -15.09 -5.01 8.49
C LEU A 184 -15.44 -4.41 9.87
N HIS A 185 -15.25 -3.10 10.05
CA HIS A 185 -15.57 -2.42 11.30
C HIS A 185 -17.04 -2.55 11.69
N MET A 186 -17.97 -2.38 10.74
CA MET A 186 -19.40 -2.56 10.99
C MET A 186 -19.77 -3.99 11.36
N SER A 187 -19.16 -4.98 10.69
CA SER A 187 -19.35 -6.41 10.99
C SER A 187 -18.92 -6.73 12.43
N LEU A 188 -17.75 -6.23 12.81
CA LEU A 188 -17.18 -6.40 14.14
C LEU A 188 -17.99 -5.71 15.23
N ARG A 189 -18.48 -4.49 15.00
CA ARG A 189 -19.33 -3.77 15.96
C ARG A 189 -20.67 -4.45 16.22
N LYS A 190 -21.26 -5.08 15.19
CA LYS A 190 -22.51 -5.85 15.35
C LYS A 190 -22.32 -7.10 16.19
N ALA A 191 -21.12 -7.68 16.18
CA ALA A 191 -20.82 -8.89 16.92
C ALA A 191 -20.61 -8.63 18.42
N GLY A 192 -20.21 -7.42 18.83
CA GLY A 192 -20.08 -7.04 20.24
C GLY A 192 -18.78 -6.25 20.54
N PRO A 193 -18.35 -6.17 21.80
CA PRO A 193 -17.17 -5.40 22.19
C PRO A 193 -15.90 -5.99 21.59
N LEU A 194 -15.03 -5.11 21.08
CA LEU A 194 -13.77 -5.47 20.44
C LEU A 194 -12.59 -5.21 21.38
N PRO A 195 -11.53 -6.04 21.35
CA PRO A 195 -10.29 -5.74 22.05
C PRO A 195 -9.68 -4.41 21.61
N ARG A 196 -9.08 -3.67 22.56
CA ARG A 196 -8.51 -2.33 22.29
C ARG A 196 -7.44 -2.34 21.20
N HIS A 197 -6.64 -3.40 21.11
CA HIS A 197 -5.58 -3.51 20.10
C HIS A 197 -6.15 -3.62 18.67
N VAL A 198 -7.22 -4.40 18.48
CA VAL A 198 -7.96 -4.49 17.20
C VAL A 198 -8.58 -3.14 16.84
N GLN A 199 -9.26 -2.49 17.79
CA GLN A 199 -9.88 -1.18 17.55
C GLN A 199 -8.83 -0.15 17.12
N THR A 200 -7.68 -0.13 17.79
CA THR A 200 -6.58 0.78 17.46
C THR A 200 -6.13 0.59 16.00
N MET A 201 -5.97 -0.67 15.54
CA MET A 201 -5.57 -0.95 14.15
C MET A 201 -6.63 -0.53 13.13
N ILE A 202 -7.92 -0.74 13.44
CA ILE A 202 -9.01 -0.27 12.59
C ILE A 202 -8.96 1.26 12.43
N TYR A 203 -8.79 1.99 13.54
CA TYR A 203 -8.68 3.46 13.52
C TYR A 203 -7.43 3.94 12.78
N VAL A 204 -6.29 3.28 12.98
CA VAL A 204 -5.07 3.59 12.24
C VAL A 204 -5.31 3.44 10.74
N LEU A 205 -5.91 2.33 10.29
CA LEU A 205 -6.27 2.11 8.89
C LEU A 205 -7.23 3.19 8.36
N TYR A 206 -8.21 3.66 9.16
CA TYR A 206 -9.04 4.79 8.73
C TYR A 206 -8.23 6.06 8.50
N VAL A 207 -7.36 6.41 9.45
CA VAL A 207 -6.54 7.62 9.39
C VAL A 207 -5.60 7.55 8.19
N THR A 208 -4.87 6.45 8.04
CA THR A 208 -3.87 6.28 7.01
C THR A 208 -4.49 6.21 5.61
N SER A 209 -5.61 5.50 5.43
CA SER A 209 -6.29 5.45 4.13
C SER A 209 -6.99 6.76 3.76
N SER A 210 -7.47 7.52 4.76
CA SER A 210 -7.96 8.88 4.50
C SER A 210 -6.84 9.79 4.00
N MET A 211 -5.62 9.66 4.54
CA MET A 211 -4.45 10.41 4.09
C MET A 211 -4.08 10.07 2.65
N VAL A 212 -4.06 8.78 2.30
CA VAL A 212 -3.79 8.33 0.92
C VAL A 212 -4.88 8.84 -0.04
N LEU A 213 -6.16 8.81 0.36
CA LEU A 213 -7.25 9.33 -0.45
C LEU A 213 -7.15 10.84 -0.68
N VAL A 214 -6.89 11.64 0.36
CA VAL A 214 -6.71 13.09 0.25
C VAL A 214 -5.58 13.42 -0.74
N ARG A 215 -4.47 12.69 -0.65
CA ARG A 215 -3.36 12.81 -1.60
C ARG A 215 -3.78 12.47 -3.02
N GLY A 216 -4.48 11.36 -3.21
CA GLY A 216 -4.99 10.92 -4.51
C GLY A 216 -5.85 11.99 -5.17
N ILE A 217 -6.78 12.59 -4.40
CA ILE A 217 -7.63 13.69 -4.86
C ILE A 217 -6.79 14.91 -5.25
N TYR A 218 -5.85 15.32 -4.41
CA TYR A 218 -4.94 16.43 -4.71
C TYR A 218 -4.18 16.19 -6.02
N ARG A 219 -3.62 14.99 -6.22
CA ARG A 219 -2.89 14.63 -7.45
C ARG A 219 -3.79 14.57 -8.67
N ALA A 220 -5.00 14.03 -8.55
CA ALA A 220 -5.98 14.02 -9.63
C ALA A 220 -6.31 15.46 -10.06
N VAL A 221 -6.62 16.36 -9.11
CA VAL A 221 -6.88 17.78 -9.40
C VAL A 221 -5.67 18.43 -10.07
N GLN A 222 -4.47 18.21 -9.54
CA GLN A 222 -3.24 18.73 -10.12
C GLN A 222 -3.03 18.24 -11.56
N GLY A 223 -3.27 16.96 -11.84
CA GLY A 223 -3.12 16.38 -13.18
C GLY A 223 -4.11 16.97 -14.20
N PHE A 224 -5.37 17.19 -13.79
CA PHE A 224 -6.37 17.84 -14.65
C PHE A 224 -6.02 19.31 -14.91
N GLU A 225 -5.56 20.05 -13.90
CA GLU A 225 -5.08 21.42 -14.06
C GLU A 225 -3.84 21.48 -14.96
N SER A 226 -2.89 20.53 -14.82
CA SER A 226 -1.71 20.44 -15.67
C SER A 226 -2.06 20.24 -17.14
N LYS A 227 -3.07 19.39 -17.44
CA LYS A 227 -3.54 19.20 -18.83
C LYS A 227 -4.17 20.46 -19.41
N ARG A 228 -4.91 21.22 -18.59
CA ARG A 228 -5.62 22.43 -19.03
C ARG A 228 -4.71 23.66 -19.11
N CYS A 229 -3.46 23.56 -18.69
CA CYS A 229 -2.55 24.69 -18.70
C CYS A 229 -2.23 25.13 -20.14
N GLU A 230 -2.85 26.22 -20.56
CA GLU A 230 -2.63 26.88 -21.85
C GLU A 230 -2.11 28.30 -21.58
N ASN A 231 -1.01 28.69 -22.21
CA ASN A 231 -0.42 30.03 -22.11
C ASN A 231 -0.16 30.53 -20.67
N SER A 232 0.55 29.72 -19.86
CA SER A 232 1.13 30.09 -18.55
C SER A 232 0.18 30.31 -17.37
N ASP A 233 -1.15 30.28 -17.56
CA ASP A 233 -2.11 30.23 -16.45
C ASP A 233 -2.46 28.76 -16.13
N CYS A 234 -1.57 28.08 -15.42
CA CYS A 234 -1.89 26.78 -14.83
C CYS A 234 -2.76 27.02 -13.59
N GLY A 235 -3.72 26.14 -13.27
CA GLY A 235 -4.60 26.35 -12.12
C GLY A 235 -3.88 26.57 -10.79
N LYS A 236 -4.62 27.03 -9.77
CA LYS A 236 -4.07 27.43 -8.46
C LYS A 236 -3.33 26.29 -7.75
N VAL A 237 -3.72 25.04 -7.98
CA VAL A 237 -3.09 23.87 -7.36
C VAL A 237 -1.75 23.58 -8.00
N VAL A 238 -1.67 23.66 -9.32
CA VAL A 238 -0.38 23.54 -10.02
C VAL A 238 0.54 24.66 -9.58
N ASN A 239 0.13 25.92 -9.60
CA ASN A 239 1.01 27.06 -9.31
C ASN A 239 1.44 27.21 -7.85
N SER A 240 0.81 26.49 -6.90
CA SER A 240 1.09 26.63 -5.49
C SER A 240 2.09 25.60 -4.97
N GLN A 241 3.32 26.04 -4.74
CA GLN A 241 4.32 25.23 -4.03
C GLN A 241 3.82 24.77 -2.65
N ALA A 242 3.09 25.63 -1.94
CA ALA A 242 2.60 25.31 -0.59
C ALA A 242 1.66 24.10 -0.58
N MET A 243 0.79 23.97 -1.59
CA MET A 243 -0.15 22.85 -1.68
C MET A 243 0.58 21.52 -1.88
N PHE A 244 1.65 21.50 -2.68
CA PHE A 244 2.50 20.33 -2.82
C PHE A 244 3.11 19.91 -1.48
N TRP A 245 3.73 20.83 -0.73
CA TRP A 245 4.33 20.47 0.55
C TRP A 245 3.32 20.02 1.61
N ILE A 246 2.10 20.56 1.60
CA ILE A 246 1.05 20.21 2.57
C ILE A 246 0.39 18.87 2.22
N PHE A 247 -0.21 18.79 1.03
CA PHE A 247 -1.08 17.66 0.65
C PHE A 247 -0.32 16.44 0.17
N GLU A 248 0.87 16.64 -0.39
CA GLU A 248 1.74 15.55 -0.78
C GLU A 248 2.69 15.20 0.37
N VAL A 249 3.69 16.06 0.61
CA VAL A 249 4.86 15.69 1.42
C VAL A 249 4.52 15.56 2.89
N SER A 250 3.85 16.55 3.48
CA SER A 250 3.52 16.54 4.91
C SER A 250 2.51 15.45 5.23
N ASN A 251 1.51 15.26 4.36
CA ASN A 251 0.51 14.21 4.49
C ASN A 251 1.15 12.81 4.58
N ILE A 252 2.12 12.51 3.72
CA ILE A 252 2.82 11.21 3.73
C ILE A 252 3.77 11.10 4.91
N THR A 253 4.43 12.19 5.27
CA THR A 253 5.28 12.20 6.46
C THR A 253 4.45 11.88 7.70
N LEU A 254 3.26 12.46 7.81
CA LEU A 254 2.30 12.14 8.88
C LEU A 254 1.81 10.69 8.81
N PHE A 255 1.55 10.16 7.62
CA PHE A 255 1.23 8.75 7.41
C PHE A 255 2.33 7.83 7.96
N VAL A 256 3.60 8.11 7.61
CA VAL A 256 4.75 7.34 8.08
C VAL A 256 4.86 7.45 9.60
N ILE A 257 4.72 8.65 10.16
CA ILE A 257 4.72 8.88 11.62
C ILE A 257 3.60 8.06 12.28
N ALA A 258 2.39 8.04 11.73
CA ALA A 258 1.27 7.28 12.27
C ALA A 258 1.58 5.77 12.34
N LEU A 259 2.11 5.18 11.25
CA LEU A 259 2.50 3.77 11.25
C LEU A 259 3.74 3.47 12.12
N THR A 260 4.60 4.46 12.32
CA THR A 260 5.77 4.35 13.20
C THR A 260 5.37 4.32 14.67
N ILE A 261 4.44 5.20 15.07
CA ILE A 261 3.92 5.28 16.44
C ILE A 261 3.01 4.08 16.74
N PHE A 262 2.08 3.81 15.82
CA PHE A 262 1.12 2.71 15.93
C PHE A 262 1.59 1.50 15.12
N THR A 263 2.78 1.01 15.45
CA THR A 263 3.42 -0.11 14.75
C THR A 263 2.51 -1.34 14.73
N PRO A 264 2.11 -1.88 13.55
CA PRO A 264 1.21 -3.02 13.46
C PRO A 264 1.69 -4.25 14.24
N GLY A 265 3.01 -4.48 14.29
CA GLY A 265 3.60 -5.59 15.03
C GLY A 265 3.45 -5.53 16.55
N ARG A 266 3.01 -4.40 17.12
CA ARG A 266 2.64 -4.28 18.54
C ARG A 266 1.22 -4.80 18.82
N TYR A 267 0.35 -4.77 17.83
CA TYR A 267 -1.10 -5.00 18.00
C TYR A 267 -1.61 -6.27 17.34
N LEU A 268 -0.82 -6.84 16.42
CA LEU A 268 -1.14 -8.05 15.67
C LEU A 268 0.02 -9.06 15.78
N PRO A 269 -0.28 -10.37 15.81
CA PRO A 269 0.74 -11.41 15.83
C PRO A 269 1.50 -11.46 14.49
N PRO A 270 2.77 -11.91 14.47
CA PRO A 270 3.57 -11.99 13.24
C PRO A 270 3.11 -13.08 12.26
N THR A 271 2.45 -14.13 12.75
CA THR A 271 2.07 -15.31 11.95
C THR A 271 0.59 -15.27 11.57
N ASP A 272 0.24 -15.62 10.32
CA ASP A 272 -1.14 -15.67 9.78
C ASP A 272 -1.97 -16.84 10.30
N ARG A 273 -1.32 -17.74 11.04
CA ARG A 273 -1.95 -18.87 11.70
C ARG A 273 -2.64 -18.50 13.01
N VAL A 274 -2.28 -17.36 13.60
CA VAL A 274 -2.87 -16.93 14.87
C VAL A 274 -4.13 -16.12 14.60
N PHE A 275 -5.25 -16.56 15.17
CA PHE A 275 -6.55 -15.89 15.08
C PHE A 275 -7.19 -15.79 16.46
N LEU A 276 -8.11 -14.84 16.63
CA LEU A 276 -8.82 -14.64 17.89
C LEU A 276 -10.01 -15.59 18.01
N ASP A 277 -10.23 -16.20 19.17
CA ASP A 277 -11.37 -17.09 19.40
C ASP A 277 -12.71 -16.34 19.17
N PRO A 278 -13.66 -16.88 18.38
CA PRO A 278 -14.97 -16.26 18.16
C PRO A 278 -15.83 -16.14 19.43
N THR A 279 -15.67 -17.04 20.40
CA THR A 279 -16.49 -17.12 21.62
C THR A 279 -15.99 -16.19 22.72
N ASP A 280 -14.71 -16.31 23.07
CA ASP A 280 -14.07 -15.59 24.19
C ASP A 280 -13.48 -14.23 23.75
N ARG A 281 -13.05 -14.09 22.49
CA ARG A 281 -12.48 -12.85 21.92
C ARG A 281 -11.29 -12.27 22.70
N THR A 282 -10.66 -13.07 23.54
CA THR A 282 -9.45 -12.72 24.28
C THR A 282 -8.36 -13.77 24.08
N THR A 283 -8.76 -15.04 23.99
CA THR A 283 -7.86 -16.15 23.71
C THR A 283 -7.46 -16.18 22.23
N GLU A 284 -6.15 -16.27 22.00
CA GLU A 284 -5.59 -16.48 20.67
C GLU A 284 -5.47 -17.99 20.39
N ARG A 285 -5.81 -18.42 19.18
CA ARG A 285 -5.76 -19.82 18.74
C ARG A 285 -4.90 -19.96 17.49
N LEU A 286 -4.34 -21.16 17.31
CA LEU A 286 -3.53 -21.53 16.13
C LEU A 286 -4.38 -22.32 15.13
N GLY A 287 -4.62 -21.74 13.96
CA GLY A 287 -5.26 -22.40 12.84
C GLY A 287 -4.27 -22.98 11.82
N PRO A 288 -4.76 -23.74 10.83
CA PRO A 288 -3.94 -24.35 9.77
C PRO A 288 -3.25 -23.33 8.84
N GLY A 289 -3.62 -22.05 8.95
CA GLY A 289 -3.15 -20.96 8.09
C GLY A 289 -4.00 -20.83 6.82
N PHE A 290 -4.19 -19.59 6.38
CA PHE A 290 -5.12 -19.26 5.28
C PHE A 290 -4.71 -19.85 3.93
N ALA A 291 -3.42 -20.09 3.70
CA ALA A 291 -2.94 -20.75 2.48
C ALA A 291 -3.36 -22.24 2.40
N LYS A 292 -3.51 -22.93 3.53
CA LYS A 292 -4.04 -24.31 3.58
C LYS A 292 -5.58 -24.32 3.55
N ALA A 293 -6.23 -23.25 4.02
CA ALA A 293 -7.69 -23.11 4.03
C ALA A 293 -8.29 -22.76 2.65
N ASP A 294 -7.56 -22.08 1.77
CA ASP A 294 -8.01 -21.75 0.40
C ASP A 294 -7.35 -22.69 -0.63
N ARG A 295 -7.99 -23.82 -0.95
CA ARG A 295 -7.48 -24.83 -1.92
C ARG A 295 -7.57 -24.39 -3.40
N ARG A 296 -7.94 -23.14 -3.71
CA ARG A 296 -8.16 -22.69 -5.08
C ARG A 296 -6.86 -22.45 -5.84
N LEU A 297 -6.86 -22.77 -7.13
CA LEU A 297 -5.80 -22.36 -8.06
C LEU A 297 -5.65 -20.83 -8.01
N TRP A 298 -4.41 -20.37 -7.86
CA TRP A 298 -4.05 -18.95 -7.77
C TRP A 298 -4.72 -18.08 -8.87
N LEU A 299 -4.78 -18.56 -10.11
CA LEU A 299 -5.42 -17.84 -11.22
C LEU A 299 -6.93 -17.59 -11.01
N ILE A 300 -7.66 -18.53 -10.40
CA ILE A 300 -9.09 -18.38 -10.10
C ILE A 300 -9.28 -17.33 -8.99
N THR A 301 -8.37 -17.29 -8.03
CA THR A 301 -8.35 -16.30 -6.95
C THR A 301 -8.16 -14.87 -7.47
N ILE A 302 -7.42 -14.72 -8.57
CA ILE A 302 -7.24 -13.43 -9.26
C ILE A 302 -8.52 -13.00 -9.97
N LEU A 303 -9.13 -13.90 -10.74
CA LEU A 303 -10.27 -13.58 -11.61
C LEU A 303 -11.56 -13.37 -10.82
N ASP A 304 -11.69 -14.00 -9.65
CA ASP A 304 -12.88 -13.88 -8.80
C ASP A 304 -12.51 -13.77 -7.31
N PRO A 305 -12.06 -12.57 -6.87
CA PRO A 305 -11.60 -12.38 -5.50
C PRO A 305 -12.71 -12.41 -4.45
N PHE A 306 -13.95 -12.09 -4.86
CA PHE A 306 -15.14 -12.06 -4.01
C PHE A 306 -15.92 -13.39 -3.99
N ASP A 307 -15.47 -14.38 -4.77
CA ASP A 307 -16.15 -15.66 -4.98
C ASP A 307 -17.59 -15.50 -5.52
N ILE A 308 -17.78 -14.58 -6.47
CA ILE A 308 -19.07 -14.30 -7.10
C ILE A 308 -19.50 -15.49 -7.95
N LEU A 309 -18.59 -16.09 -8.73
CA LEU A 309 -18.88 -17.25 -9.59
C LEU A 309 -19.17 -18.51 -8.77
N GLY A 310 -18.49 -18.70 -7.64
CA GLY A 310 -18.78 -19.80 -6.72
C GLY A 310 -20.14 -19.63 -6.03
N LYS A 311 -20.47 -18.40 -5.60
CA LYS A 311 -21.78 -18.05 -5.04
C LYS A 311 -22.91 -18.21 -6.06
N MET A 312 -22.71 -17.77 -7.30
CA MET A 312 -23.68 -17.94 -8.39
C MET A 312 -23.92 -19.42 -8.76
N LYS A 313 -22.89 -20.26 -8.62
CA LYS A 313 -23.00 -21.72 -8.80
C LYS A 313 -23.55 -22.45 -7.57
N GLY A 314 -23.99 -21.74 -6.53
CA GLY A 314 -24.61 -22.32 -5.34
C GLY A 314 -23.66 -23.16 -4.46
N LYS A 315 -22.34 -23.07 -4.66
CA LYS A 315 -21.38 -23.73 -3.77
C LYS A 315 -21.29 -22.92 -2.47
N LYS A 316 -21.45 -23.58 -1.31
CA LYS A 316 -21.14 -22.98 -0.01
C LYS A 316 -19.74 -22.39 -0.06
N THR A 317 -19.56 -21.21 0.52
CA THR A 317 -18.28 -20.49 0.54
C THR A 317 -17.19 -21.44 1.03
N ILE A 318 -16.26 -21.79 0.14
CA ILE A 318 -15.29 -22.89 0.32
C ILE A 318 -14.09 -22.40 1.15
N CYS A 319 -14.34 -21.80 2.30
CA CYS A 319 -13.34 -21.78 3.36
C CYS A 319 -13.97 -22.62 4.45
N ASP A 320 -13.41 -23.80 4.69
CA ASP A 320 -13.84 -24.61 5.83
C ASP A 320 -13.70 -23.74 7.07
N PRO A 321 -14.76 -23.54 7.86
CA PRO A 321 -14.73 -22.69 9.04
C PRO A 321 -13.92 -23.37 10.13
N PHE A 322 -12.60 -23.42 9.95
CA PHE A 322 -11.64 -24.04 10.86
C PHE A 322 -11.68 -23.40 12.26
N TRP A 323 -12.26 -22.21 12.37
CA TRP A 323 -12.52 -21.50 13.62
C TRP A 323 -13.68 -22.10 14.43
N ASP A 324 -14.53 -22.95 13.83
CA ASP A 324 -15.57 -23.72 14.54
C ASP A 324 -15.01 -25.04 15.12
N GLU A 325 -13.85 -25.48 14.64
CA GLU A 325 -13.16 -26.67 15.16
C GLU A 325 -12.30 -26.34 16.38
N PRO A 326 -12.09 -27.29 17.31
CA PRO A 326 -11.24 -27.07 18.48
C PRO A 326 -9.78 -26.91 18.07
N GLN A 327 -9.33 -25.65 18.00
CA GLN A 327 -7.93 -25.29 17.72
C GLN A 327 -7.12 -25.09 19.00
N PRO A 328 -5.82 -25.46 19.04
CA PRO A 328 -4.98 -25.25 20.22
C PRO A 328 -4.80 -23.77 20.54
N VAL A 329 -4.67 -23.46 21.85
CA VAL A 329 -4.42 -22.11 22.35
C VAL A 329 -2.99 -21.68 22.01
N TYR A 330 -2.82 -20.43 21.59
CA TYR A 330 -1.52 -19.84 21.30
C TYR A 330 -0.89 -19.25 22.57
N GLU A 331 0.19 -19.86 23.06
CA GLU A 331 0.90 -19.43 24.28
C GLU A 331 2.04 -18.41 24.03
N GLY A 332 2.04 -17.71 22.90
CA GLY A 332 2.90 -16.53 22.72
C GLY A 332 4.31 -16.75 22.15
N ASP A 333 4.75 -18.00 21.91
CA ASP A 333 6.04 -18.26 21.23
C ASP A 333 5.87 -19.06 19.93
N ALA A 334 5.78 -18.33 18.81
CA ALA A 334 5.69 -18.89 17.46
C ALA A 334 6.88 -19.82 17.10
N ARG A 335 8.01 -19.77 17.84
CA ARG A 335 9.18 -20.63 17.59
C ARG A 335 8.93 -22.09 17.96
N HIS A 336 8.31 -22.35 19.11
CA HIS A 336 8.07 -23.72 19.58
C HIS A 336 7.00 -24.47 18.79
N TYR A 337 6.19 -23.81 17.95
CA TYR A 337 5.19 -24.48 17.12
C TYR A 337 5.75 -24.93 15.76
N ASN A 338 6.58 -24.14 15.09
CA ASN A 338 7.19 -24.61 13.83
C ASN A 338 8.10 -25.82 14.08
N GLU A 339 8.78 -25.87 15.22
CA GLU A 339 9.50 -27.06 15.69
C GLU A 339 8.52 -28.21 15.98
N ARG A 340 7.45 -27.99 16.74
CA ARG A 340 6.47 -29.05 17.05
C ARG A 340 5.67 -29.55 15.83
N VAL A 341 5.43 -28.72 14.82
CA VAL A 341 4.78 -29.10 13.55
C VAL A 341 5.76 -29.79 12.61
N ALA A 342 7.01 -29.34 12.54
CA ALA A 342 8.04 -30.08 11.81
C ALA A 342 8.22 -31.47 12.43
N ILE A 343 8.26 -31.55 13.77
CA ILE A 343 8.32 -32.82 14.51
C ILE A 343 7.05 -33.65 14.30
N SER A 344 5.84 -33.07 14.28
CA SER A 344 4.62 -33.85 14.07
C SER A 344 4.36 -34.26 12.62
N GLU A 345 4.81 -33.47 11.63
CA GLU A 345 4.84 -33.88 10.22
C GLU A 345 5.93 -34.96 9.99
N GLU A 346 7.10 -34.88 10.62
CA GLU A 346 8.14 -35.93 10.59
C GLU A 346 7.69 -37.23 11.28
N VAL A 347 7.07 -37.14 12.47
CA VAL A 347 6.54 -38.31 13.20
C VAL A 347 5.32 -38.91 12.49
N GLY A 348 4.51 -38.09 11.81
CA GLY A 348 3.43 -38.54 10.96
C GLY A 348 3.93 -39.31 9.73
N LEU A 349 5.05 -38.88 9.14
CA LEU A 349 5.72 -39.57 8.03
C LEU A 349 6.41 -40.87 8.48
N SER A 350 7.04 -40.90 9.67
CA SER A 350 7.68 -42.11 10.22
C SER A 350 6.68 -43.21 10.57
N ASN A 351 5.50 -42.84 11.10
CA ASN A 351 4.44 -43.79 11.43
C ASN A 351 3.76 -44.40 10.18
N ILE A 352 3.85 -43.76 9.02
CA ILE A 352 3.37 -44.31 7.74
C ILE A 352 4.40 -45.29 7.15
N THR A 353 5.69 -45.15 7.47
CA THR A 353 6.75 -46.05 7.02
C THR A 353 6.94 -47.30 7.88
N GLU A 354 6.37 -47.34 9.09
CA GLU A 354 6.49 -48.46 10.04
C GLU A 354 5.27 -49.41 10.05
N THR A 355 4.38 -49.38 9.06
CA THR A 355 3.41 -50.48 8.91
C THR A 355 4.14 -51.75 8.46
N PRO A 356 4.25 -52.82 9.28
CA PRO A 356 4.89 -54.05 8.87
C PRO A 356 4.02 -54.77 7.84
N LYS A 357 4.67 -55.37 6.85
CA LYS A 357 4.06 -56.24 5.82
C LYS A 357 3.28 -57.41 6.38
#